data_AF-A0AAV0DR83-F1
#
_entry.id   AF-A0AAV0DR83-F1
#
_cell.length_a   1.000
_cell.length_b   1.000
_cell.length_c   1.000
_cell.angle_alpha   90.00
_cell.angle_beta   90.00
_cell.angle_gamma   90.00
#
_symmetry.space_group_name_H-M   'P 1'
#
loop_
_entity.id
_entity.type
_entity.pdbx_description
1 polymer ?
#
loop_
_entity_poly.entity_id
_entity_poly.type
_entity_poly.pdbx_seq_one_letter_code
_entity_poly.pdbx_strand_id
1 'polypeptide(L)'
;MEGEATLDLARDFSTKHLKQAAAGFRTADPNLLAAVQRALEMPLHWRVPRLEASSNIHLYQAKPNHNPLFLEFAKLDFNLFQTLHQHELKSVSRWWKSSYIVERLNFVRDRVVENFFWTVGIFNSPRYSNARRVEAKLNCLLCTIDDIYDVYGTLDELQVFTDVIQRWSDTANIGHLPEYMKLSYFAVHNFVNEVAYDVCKEQGILVSR
;
A
#
# COMPACT_ATOMS: atom_id res chain seq x y z
N MET A 1 22.19 1.72 11.41
CA MET A 1 22.87 2.49 10.35
C MET A 1 24.28 1.94 10.22
N GLU A 2 24.93 2.15 9.07
CA GLU A 2 26.32 1.73 8.92
C GLU A 2 27.20 2.43 9.97
N GLY A 3 28.11 1.68 10.59
CA GLY A 3 28.97 2.18 11.68
C GLY A 3 28.40 2.08 13.10
N GLU A 4 27.17 1.57 13.30
CA GLU A 4 26.56 1.41 14.63
C GLU A 4 26.81 0.02 15.24
N ALA A 5 28.08 -0.41 15.33
CA ALA A 5 28.45 -1.75 15.81
C ALA A 5 27.88 -2.10 17.21
N THR A 6 27.73 -1.10 18.09
CA THR A 6 27.09 -1.28 19.41
C THR A 6 25.64 -1.73 19.30
N LEU A 7 24.88 -1.19 18.34
CA LEU A 7 23.47 -1.56 18.14
C LEU A 7 23.33 -2.94 17.49
N ASP A 8 24.26 -3.33 16.61
CA ASP A 8 24.29 -4.70 16.07
C ASP A 8 24.57 -5.73 17.18
N LEU A 9 25.57 -5.47 18.03
CA LEU A 9 25.85 -6.31 19.20
C LEU A 9 24.65 -6.38 20.16
N ALA A 10 23.98 -5.25 20.39
CA ALA A 10 22.79 -5.20 21.24
C ALA A 10 21.61 -6.00 20.65
N ARG A 11 21.39 -5.91 19.33
CA ARG A 11 20.39 -6.71 18.61
C ARG A 11 20.69 -8.20 18.76
N ASP A 12 21.92 -8.61 18.51
CA ASP A 12 22.30 -10.03 18.55
C ASP A 12 22.22 -10.60 19.97
N PHE A 13 22.70 -9.84 20.96
CA PHE A 13 22.58 -10.18 22.39
C PHE A 13 21.11 -10.34 22.81
N SER A 14 20.28 -9.31 22.58
CA SER A 14 18.87 -9.33 22.98
C SER A 14 18.08 -10.42 22.25
N THR A 15 18.29 -10.61 20.95
CA THR A 15 17.64 -11.67 20.16
C THR A 15 17.94 -13.06 20.71
N LYS A 16 19.21 -13.35 21.07
CA LYS A 16 19.61 -14.63 21.66
C LYS A 16 18.88 -14.87 22.98
N HIS A 17 18.89 -13.90 23.89
CA HIS A 17 18.28 -14.05 25.20
C HIS A 17 16.74 -14.10 25.15
N LEU A 18 16.11 -13.32 24.28
CA LEU A 18 14.65 -13.36 24.08
C LEU A 18 14.18 -14.70 23.49
N LYS A 19 14.95 -15.31 22.57
CA LYS A 19 14.64 -16.66 22.04
C LYS A 19 14.76 -17.72 23.13
N GLN A 20 15.82 -17.67 23.94
CA GLN A 20 15.99 -18.58 25.08
C GLN A 20 14.87 -18.42 26.09
N ALA A 21 14.48 -17.17 26.39
CA ALA A 21 13.35 -16.88 27.25
C ALA A 21 12.05 -17.45 26.67
N ALA A 22 11.75 -17.20 25.40
CA ALA A 22 10.53 -17.73 24.76
C ALA A 22 10.46 -19.27 24.73
N ALA A 23 11.60 -19.96 24.67
CA ALA A 23 11.66 -21.42 24.66
C ALA A 23 11.67 -22.07 26.07
N GLY A 24 12.24 -21.38 27.07
CA GLY A 24 12.49 -21.94 28.40
C GLY A 24 11.68 -21.33 29.54
N PHE A 25 11.08 -20.14 29.36
CA PHE A 25 10.25 -19.52 30.38
C PHE A 25 8.81 -20.04 30.33
N ARG A 26 8.35 -20.57 31.46
CA ARG A 26 6.94 -20.44 31.86
C ARG A 26 6.73 -18.99 32.30
N THR A 27 6.54 -18.05 31.37
CA THR A 27 6.11 -16.70 31.76
C THR A 27 4.72 -16.85 32.41
N ALA A 28 4.52 -16.23 33.58
CA ALA A 28 3.20 -16.20 34.20
C ALA A 28 2.21 -15.32 33.42
N ASP A 29 2.72 -14.47 32.52
CA ASP A 29 1.96 -13.58 31.65
C ASP A 29 2.02 -14.08 30.19
N PRO A 30 0.93 -14.71 29.69
CA PRO A 30 0.81 -15.11 28.28
C PRO A 30 0.90 -13.93 27.30
N ASN A 31 0.49 -12.71 27.70
CA ASN A 31 0.55 -11.54 26.83
C ASN A 31 1.99 -11.09 26.59
N LEU A 32 2.85 -11.23 27.60
CA LEU A 32 4.27 -10.91 27.48
C LEU A 32 4.97 -11.88 26.51
N LEU A 33 4.67 -13.18 26.57
CA LEU A 33 5.22 -14.16 25.65
C LEU A 33 4.82 -13.86 24.20
N ALA A 34 3.53 -13.56 23.96
CA ALA A 34 3.05 -13.19 22.63
C ALA A 34 3.70 -11.91 22.11
N ALA A 35 3.93 -10.90 22.98
CA ALA A 35 4.63 -9.67 22.60
C ALA A 35 6.09 -9.93 22.22
N VAL A 36 6.81 -10.78 22.98
CA VAL A 36 8.19 -11.17 22.67
C VAL A 36 8.26 -11.95 21.36
N GLN A 37 7.38 -12.93 21.15
CA GLN A 37 7.33 -13.70 19.90
C GLN A 37 7.10 -12.79 18.68
N ARG A 38 6.15 -11.86 18.77
CA ARG A 38 5.94 -10.87 17.69
C ARG A 38 7.16 -9.99 17.47
N ALA A 39 7.79 -9.47 18.53
CA ALA A 39 8.98 -8.64 18.38
C ALA A 39 10.16 -9.41 17.74
N LEU A 40 10.26 -10.72 17.99
CA LEU A 40 11.27 -11.61 17.37
C LEU A 40 10.97 -11.93 15.90
N GLU A 41 9.70 -12.03 15.50
CA GLU A 41 9.31 -12.17 14.08
C GLU A 41 9.62 -10.90 13.29
N MET A 42 9.21 -9.75 13.82
CA MET A 42 9.45 -8.45 13.21
C MET A 42 9.48 -7.38 14.31
N PRO A 43 10.58 -6.63 14.45
CA PRO A 43 10.70 -5.63 15.49
C PRO A 43 9.75 -4.45 15.23
N LEU A 44 9.34 -3.75 16.30
CA LEU A 44 8.35 -2.65 16.22
C LEU A 44 8.71 -1.58 15.18
N HIS A 45 10.00 -1.30 14.98
CA HIS A 45 10.47 -0.29 14.02
C HIS A 45 10.26 -0.67 12.55
N TRP A 46 10.01 -1.95 12.24
CA TRP A 46 9.66 -2.44 10.90
C TRP A 46 8.17 -2.69 10.72
N ARG A 47 7.39 -2.61 11.80
CA ARG A 47 5.94 -2.81 11.74
C ARG A 47 5.24 -1.54 11.33
N VAL A 48 4.11 -1.70 10.65
CA VAL A 48 3.25 -0.60 10.22
C VAL A 48 2.16 -0.37 11.27
N PRO A 49 2.22 0.70 12.08
CA PRO A 49 1.35 0.84 13.25
C PRO A 49 -0.15 0.81 12.92
N ARG A 50 -0.53 1.32 11.75
CA ARG A 50 -1.94 1.36 11.32
C ARG A 50 -2.50 -0.03 11.03
N LEU A 51 -1.70 -0.95 10.49
CA LEU A 51 -2.11 -2.33 10.21
C LEU A 51 -2.19 -3.16 11.50
N GLU A 52 -1.39 -2.81 12.50
CA GLU A 52 -1.32 -3.49 13.80
C GLU A 52 -2.33 -2.94 14.83
N ALA A 53 -3.02 -1.84 14.50
CA ALA A 53 -3.81 -1.06 15.46
C ALA A 53 -4.87 -1.90 16.18
N SER A 54 -5.65 -2.70 15.45
CA SER A 54 -6.67 -3.59 16.05
C SER A 54 -6.04 -4.57 17.04
N SER A 55 -4.94 -5.21 16.66
CA SER A 55 -4.26 -6.17 17.53
C SER A 55 -3.69 -5.51 18.79
N ASN A 56 -3.11 -4.32 18.64
CA ASN A 56 -2.60 -3.53 19.77
C ASN A 56 -3.72 -3.06 20.71
N ILE A 57 -4.90 -2.70 20.17
CA ILE A 57 -6.08 -2.37 20.97
C ILE A 57 -6.53 -3.58 21.79
N HIS A 58 -6.56 -4.78 21.19
CA HIS A 58 -6.89 -6.01 21.90
C HIS A 58 -5.89 -6.34 23.01
N LEU A 59 -4.59 -6.24 22.73
CA LEU A 59 -3.54 -6.46 23.74
C LEU A 59 -3.61 -5.43 24.86
N TYR A 60 -3.92 -4.18 24.55
CA TYR A 60 -4.07 -3.13 25.56
C TYR A 60 -5.30 -3.38 26.45
N GLN A 61 -6.43 -3.78 25.86
CA GLN A 61 -7.65 -4.15 26.59
C GLN A 61 -7.42 -5.31 27.57
N ALA A 62 -6.56 -6.27 27.22
CA ALA A 62 -6.25 -7.42 28.07
C ALA A 62 -5.37 -7.07 29.30
N LYS A 63 -4.77 -5.86 29.37
CA LYS A 63 -3.93 -5.48 30.50
C LYS A 63 -4.78 -5.23 31.75
N PRO A 64 -4.41 -5.77 32.92
CA PRO A 64 -5.17 -5.59 34.16
C PRO A 64 -5.38 -4.12 34.56
N ASN A 65 -4.39 -3.26 34.26
CA ASN A 65 -4.37 -1.86 34.66
C ASN A 65 -4.53 -0.89 33.47
N HIS A 66 -5.24 -1.29 32.42
CA HIS A 66 -5.47 -0.40 31.28
C HIS A 66 -6.37 0.78 31.67
N ASN A 67 -6.06 1.96 31.15
CA ASN A 67 -6.95 3.12 31.31
C ASN A 67 -8.14 2.97 30.34
N PRO A 68 -9.40 2.94 30.84
CA PRO A 68 -10.58 2.76 30.00
C PRO A 68 -10.80 3.92 29.02
N LEU A 69 -10.45 5.16 29.39
CA LEU A 69 -10.56 6.33 28.51
C LEU A 69 -9.65 6.20 27.28
N PHE A 70 -8.42 5.71 27.47
CA PHE A 70 -7.51 5.47 26.35
C PHE A 70 -7.98 4.32 25.46
N LEU A 71 -8.58 3.28 26.05
CA LEU A 71 -9.14 2.17 25.27
C LEU A 71 -10.31 2.63 24.41
N GLU A 72 -11.22 3.42 24.98
CA GLU A 72 -12.36 3.99 24.26
C GLU A 72 -11.90 4.92 23.13
N PHE A 73 -10.97 5.83 23.42
CA PHE A 73 -10.37 6.71 22.43
C PHE A 73 -9.75 5.93 21.27
N ALA A 74 -8.95 4.90 21.56
CA ALA A 74 -8.30 4.10 20.53
C ALA A 74 -9.31 3.34 19.64
N LYS A 75 -10.42 2.85 20.22
CA LYS A 75 -11.49 2.20 19.45
C LYS A 75 -12.24 3.19 18.56
N LEU A 76 -12.53 4.39 19.08
CA LEU A 76 -13.19 5.45 18.30
C LEU A 76 -12.31 5.91 17.13
N ASP A 77 -11.01 6.15 17.37
CA ASP A 77 -10.05 6.50 16.32
C ASP A 77 -10.00 5.41 15.25
N PHE A 78 -9.85 4.14 15.66
CA PHE A 78 -9.80 3.01 14.74
C PHE A 78 -11.03 2.94 13.84
N ASN A 79 -12.23 3.06 14.42
CA ASN A 79 -13.49 3.01 13.67
C ASN A 79 -13.66 4.20 12.71
N LEU A 80 -13.22 5.40 13.12
CA LEU A 80 -13.24 6.58 12.27
C LEU A 80 -12.35 6.39 11.03
N PHE A 81 -11.09 5.97 11.25
CA PHE A 81 -10.17 5.68 10.15
C PHE A 81 -10.69 4.56 9.25
N GLN A 82 -11.25 3.50 9.83
CA GLN A 82 -11.82 2.40 9.04
C GLN A 82 -12.97 2.88 8.14
N THR A 83 -13.85 3.75 8.66
CA THR A 83 -14.94 4.35 7.88
C THR A 83 -14.41 5.19 6.73
N LEU A 84 -13.38 6.02 6.99
CA LEU A 84 -12.71 6.81 5.97
C LEU A 84 -12.10 5.92 4.88
N HIS A 85 -11.35 4.89 5.26
CA HIS A 85 -10.73 3.94 4.33
C HIS A 85 -11.78 3.20 3.48
N GLN A 86 -12.91 2.80 4.06
CA GLN A 86 -13.99 2.16 3.30
C GLN A 86 -14.61 3.11 2.27
N HIS A 87 -14.77 4.39 2.60
CA HIS A 87 -15.26 5.39 1.67
C HIS A 87 -14.27 5.62 0.52
N GLU A 88 -12.98 5.73 0.83
CA GLU A 88 -11.90 5.84 -0.16
C GLU A 88 -11.83 4.62 -1.07
N LEU A 89 -11.85 3.41 -0.50
CA LEU A 89 -11.84 2.16 -1.25
C LEU A 89 -13.04 2.08 -2.21
N LYS A 90 -14.26 2.41 -1.76
CA LYS A 90 -15.44 2.49 -2.64
C LYS A 90 -15.25 3.46 -3.79
N SER A 91 -14.52 4.56 -3.59
CA SER A 91 -14.18 5.50 -4.67
C SER A 91 -13.21 4.88 -5.67
N VAL A 92 -12.14 4.24 -5.18
CA VAL A 92 -11.12 3.60 -6.01
C VAL A 92 -11.71 2.42 -6.77
N SER A 93 -12.52 1.56 -6.13
CA SER A 93 -13.18 0.43 -6.79
C SER A 93 -14.14 0.86 -7.90
N ARG A 94 -14.87 1.97 -7.73
CA ARG A 94 -15.71 2.53 -8.80
C ARG A 94 -14.88 3.02 -9.97
N TRP A 95 -13.80 3.74 -9.70
CA TRP A 95 -12.86 4.18 -10.73
C TRP A 95 -12.24 2.99 -11.47
N TRP A 96 -11.81 1.97 -10.73
CA TRP A 96 -11.21 0.76 -11.29
C TRP A 96 -12.18 0.04 -12.23
N LYS A 97 -13.43 -0.16 -11.80
CA LYS A 97 -14.49 -0.71 -12.63
C LYS A 97 -14.76 0.13 -13.88
N SER A 98 -14.69 1.46 -13.79
CA SER A 98 -14.90 2.34 -14.94
C SER A 98 -13.76 2.32 -15.97
N SER A 99 -12.60 1.78 -15.62
CA SER A 99 -11.47 1.62 -16.55
C SER A 99 -11.69 0.51 -17.57
N TYR A 100 -12.62 -0.43 -17.30
CA TYR A 100 -12.84 -1.65 -18.09
C TYR A 100 -11.62 -2.56 -18.23
N ILE A 101 -10.55 -2.36 -17.44
CA ILE A 101 -9.33 -3.16 -17.52
C ILE A 101 -9.62 -4.61 -17.14
N VAL A 102 -10.25 -4.86 -15.99
CA VAL A 102 -10.54 -6.23 -15.53
C VAL A 102 -11.47 -6.96 -16.49
N GLU A 103 -12.46 -6.25 -17.04
CA GLU A 103 -13.43 -6.83 -17.97
C GLU A 103 -12.84 -7.14 -19.34
N ARG A 104 -11.85 -6.36 -19.82
CA ARG A 104 -11.27 -6.51 -21.17
C ARG A 104 -9.92 -7.21 -21.19
N LEU A 105 -9.16 -7.15 -20.11
CA LEU A 105 -7.82 -7.72 -19.97
C LEU A 105 -7.87 -8.89 -18.99
N ASN A 106 -8.31 -10.05 -19.47
CA ASN A 106 -8.52 -11.25 -18.65
C ASN A 106 -7.24 -11.84 -18.03
N PHE A 107 -6.07 -11.39 -18.46
CA PHE A 107 -4.77 -11.76 -17.91
C PHE A 107 -4.35 -10.89 -16.71
N VAL A 108 -5.02 -9.76 -16.48
CA VAL A 108 -4.70 -8.83 -15.39
C VAL A 108 -5.30 -9.31 -14.08
N ARG A 109 -4.52 -9.21 -13.01
CA ARG A 109 -4.97 -9.54 -11.65
C ARG A 109 -5.90 -8.46 -11.10
N ASP A 110 -7.17 -8.79 -10.83
CA ASP A 110 -8.09 -7.89 -10.13
C ASP A 110 -7.82 -7.86 -8.62
N ARG A 111 -7.03 -6.87 -8.19
CA ARG A 111 -6.54 -6.72 -6.81
C ARG A 111 -6.71 -5.31 -6.25
N VAL A 112 -7.83 -4.66 -6.57
CA VAL A 112 -8.08 -3.27 -6.16
C VAL A 112 -8.07 -3.08 -4.64
N VAL A 113 -8.50 -4.08 -3.88
CA VAL A 113 -8.51 -4.04 -2.41
C VAL A 113 -7.10 -4.10 -1.85
N GLU A 114 -6.26 -4.98 -2.39
CA GLU A 114 -4.85 -5.15 -2.00
C GLU A 114 -4.03 -3.92 -2.38
N ASN A 115 -4.24 -3.38 -3.59
CA ASN A 115 -3.59 -2.16 -4.06
C ASN A 115 -3.94 -0.96 -3.18
N PHE A 116 -5.20 -0.87 -2.70
CA PHE A 116 -5.60 0.13 -1.72
C PHE A 116 -5.03 -0.14 -0.32
N PHE A 117 -5.01 -1.40 0.12
CA PHE A 117 -4.49 -1.80 1.43
C PHE A 117 -3.03 -1.39 1.63
N TRP A 118 -2.20 -1.49 0.60
CA TRP A 118 -0.81 -0.99 0.61
C TRP A 118 -0.73 0.49 1.00
N THR A 119 -1.66 1.32 0.48
CA THR A 119 -1.66 2.78 0.74
C THR A 119 -2.02 3.14 2.18
N VAL A 120 -2.84 2.31 2.84
CA VAL A 120 -3.22 2.50 4.26
C VAL A 120 -2.00 2.41 5.17
N GLY A 121 -1.03 1.58 4.81
CA GLY A 121 0.21 1.44 5.55
C GLY A 121 1.18 2.62 5.37
N ILE A 122 1.24 3.16 4.15
CA ILE A 122 2.13 4.27 3.78
C ILE A 122 1.59 5.60 4.32
N PHE A 123 0.31 5.88 4.08
CA PHE A 123 -0.34 7.15 4.41
C PHE A 123 -1.26 6.99 5.62
N ASN A 124 -0.68 6.99 6.81
CA ASN A 124 -1.38 6.66 8.06
C ASN A 124 -2.17 7.82 8.71
N SER A 125 -2.24 9.00 8.07
CA SER A 125 -2.92 10.19 8.59
C SER A 125 -4.17 10.55 7.75
N PRO A 126 -5.26 11.06 8.33
CA PRO A 126 -6.51 11.31 7.61
C PRO A 126 -6.33 12.33 6.48
N ARG A 127 -5.43 13.31 6.68
CA ARG A 127 -5.13 14.38 5.72
C ARG A 127 -4.65 13.87 4.37
N TYR A 128 -4.13 12.65 4.30
CA TYR A 128 -3.63 12.02 3.08
C TYR A 128 -4.69 11.19 2.34
N SER A 129 -5.97 11.51 2.53
CA SER A 129 -7.08 10.83 1.85
C SER A 129 -6.94 10.86 0.32
N ASN A 130 -6.57 12.01 -0.24
CA ASN A 130 -6.35 12.11 -1.68
C ASN A 130 -5.16 11.24 -2.12
N ALA A 131 -4.03 11.32 -1.41
CA ALA A 131 -2.84 10.54 -1.70
C ALA A 131 -3.11 9.03 -1.68
N ARG A 132 -3.86 8.50 -0.68
CA ARG A 132 -4.26 7.08 -0.66
C ARG A 132 -5.04 6.67 -1.90
N ARG A 133 -6.00 7.49 -2.33
CA ARG A 133 -6.82 7.18 -3.52
C ARG A 133 -5.98 7.23 -4.79
N VAL A 134 -5.16 8.27 -4.97
CA VAL A 134 -4.29 8.44 -6.14
C VAL A 134 -3.27 7.30 -6.21
N GLU A 135 -2.61 6.99 -5.09
CA GLU A 135 -1.63 5.90 -5.01
C GLU A 135 -2.27 4.54 -5.29
N ALA A 136 -3.49 4.29 -4.78
CA ALA A 136 -4.17 3.02 -5.03
C ALA A 136 -4.53 2.84 -6.51
N LYS A 137 -4.96 3.91 -7.19
CA LYS A 137 -5.19 3.91 -8.64
C LYS A 137 -3.88 3.66 -9.39
N LEU A 138 -2.79 4.34 -9.00
CA LEU A 138 -1.47 4.15 -9.57
C LEU A 138 -1.00 2.70 -9.41
N ASN A 139 -1.13 2.12 -8.22
CA ASN A 139 -0.79 0.71 -7.95
C ASN A 139 -1.55 -0.24 -8.88
N CYS A 140 -2.85 -0.03 -9.10
CA CYS A 140 -3.64 -0.85 -10.04
C CYS A 140 -3.10 -0.77 -11.48
N LEU A 141 -2.74 0.44 -11.94
CA LEU A 141 -2.17 0.64 -13.28
C LEU A 141 -0.76 0.04 -13.39
N LEU A 142 0.07 0.19 -12.36
CA LEU A 142 1.40 -0.42 -12.30
C LEU A 142 1.30 -1.95 -12.37
N CYS A 143 0.41 -2.57 -11.59
CA CYS A 143 0.17 -4.02 -11.69
C CYS A 143 -0.36 -4.44 -13.07
N THR A 144 -1.17 -3.61 -13.71
CA THR A 144 -1.65 -3.88 -15.08
C THR A 144 -0.49 -3.86 -16.08
N ILE A 145 0.40 -2.89 -15.97
CA ILE A 145 1.59 -2.79 -16.81
C ILE A 145 2.53 -3.97 -16.51
N ASP A 146 2.77 -4.28 -15.25
CA ASP A 146 3.55 -5.45 -14.80
C ASP A 146 3.04 -6.75 -15.45
N ASP A 147 1.72 -7.00 -15.40
CA ASP A 147 1.09 -8.16 -16.06
C ASP A 147 1.29 -8.15 -17.59
N ILE A 148 1.29 -6.98 -18.22
CA ILE A 148 1.60 -6.84 -19.65
C ILE A 148 3.06 -7.23 -19.94
N TYR A 149 4.04 -6.77 -19.14
CA TYR A 149 5.45 -7.03 -19.41
C TYR A 149 5.89 -8.44 -19.04
N ASP A 150 5.39 -8.99 -17.93
CA ASP A 150 5.89 -10.25 -17.37
C ASP A 150 5.11 -11.49 -17.83
N VAL A 151 3.84 -11.31 -18.25
CA VAL A 151 2.94 -12.44 -18.53
C VAL A 151 2.45 -12.45 -19.98
N TYR A 152 2.03 -11.30 -20.51
CA TYR A 152 1.21 -11.29 -21.73
C TYR A 152 1.92 -10.79 -22.99
N GLY A 153 2.68 -9.70 -22.91
CA GLY A 153 3.27 -9.02 -24.05
C GLY A 153 4.47 -9.76 -24.63
N THR A 154 4.62 -9.71 -25.95
CA THR A 154 5.82 -10.19 -26.63
C THR A 154 6.90 -9.10 -26.66
N LEU A 155 8.18 -9.48 -26.76
CA LEU A 155 9.29 -8.51 -26.74
C LEU A 155 9.12 -7.39 -27.77
N ASP A 156 8.69 -7.72 -28.99
CA ASP A 156 8.47 -6.74 -30.06
C ASP A 156 7.33 -5.76 -29.71
N GLU A 157 6.21 -6.26 -29.18
CA GLU A 157 5.11 -5.41 -28.72
C GLU A 157 5.52 -4.53 -27.54
N LEU A 158 6.29 -5.08 -26.59
CA LEU A 158 6.77 -4.36 -25.41
C LEU A 158 7.74 -3.25 -25.78
N GLN A 159 8.58 -3.44 -26.80
CA GLN A 159 9.45 -2.37 -27.32
C GLN A 159 8.62 -1.21 -27.84
N VAL A 160 7.60 -1.48 -28.66
CA VAL A 160 6.70 -0.45 -29.20
C VAL A 160 5.92 0.23 -28.07
N PHE A 161 5.43 -0.53 -27.09
CA PHE A 161 4.71 0.01 -25.93
C PHE A 161 5.60 0.92 -25.06
N THR A 162 6.85 0.50 -24.83
CA THR A 162 7.86 1.30 -24.13
C THR A 162 8.10 2.62 -24.86
N ASP A 163 8.31 2.56 -26.18
CA ASP A 163 8.59 3.75 -26.99
C ASP A 163 7.42 4.74 -26.97
N VAL A 164 6.18 4.25 -27.03
CA VAL A 164 4.96 5.07 -26.95
C VAL A 164 4.84 5.76 -25.59
N ILE A 165 5.08 5.04 -24.48
CA ILE A 165 5.04 5.60 -23.12
C ILE A 165 6.14 6.66 -22.93
N GLN A 166 7.36 6.41 -23.43
CA GLN A 166 8.47 7.37 -23.37
C GLN A 166 8.12 8.67 -24.11
N ARG A 167 7.60 8.56 -25.33
CA ARG A 167 7.24 9.73 -26.15
C ARG A 167 6.04 10.48 -25.59
N TRP A 168 4.99 9.79 -25.13
CA TRP A 168 3.75 10.30 -24.50
C TRP A 168 2.89 11.28 -25.32
N SER A 169 3.50 12.18 -26.09
CA SER A 169 2.84 13.19 -26.91
C SER A 169 2.49 12.70 -28.32
N ASP A 170 3.04 11.55 -28.73
CA ASP A 170 2.88 11.00 -30.07
C ASP A 170 1.70 10.01 -30.13
N THR A 171 0.49 10.56 -30.23
CA THR A 171 -0.73 9.76 -30.36
C THR A 171 -0.84 9.03 -31.68
N ALA A 172 -0.03 9.38 -32.69
CA ALA A 172 -0.04 8.71 -33.99
C ALA A 172 0.51 7.28 -33.91
N ASN A 173 1.50 7.05 -33.04
CA ASN A 173 2.08 5.72 -32.84
C ASN A 173 1.23 4.78 -31.96
N ILE A 174 0.23 5.31 -31.23
CA ILE A 174 -0.72 4.48 -30.47
C ILE A 174 -1.49 3.54 -31.41
N GLY A 175 -1.73 3.95 -32.66
CA GLY A 175 -2.44 3.14 -33.65
C GLY A 175 -1.81 1.77 -33.91
N HIS A 176 -0.49 1.67 -33.79
CA HIS A 176 0.28 0.43 -34.00
C HIS A 176 0.27 -0.53 -32.81
N LEU A 177 -0.17 -0.08 -31.63
CA LEU A 177 -0.26 -0.96 -30.48
C LEU A 177 -1.39 -1.99 -30.65
N PRO A 178 -1.27 -3.17 -30.05
CA PRO A 178 -2.41 -4.05 -29.82
C PRO A 178 -3.51 -3.35 -29.00
N GLU A 179 -4.78 -3.73 -29.21
CA GLU A 179 -5.93 -3.11 -28.54
C GLU A 179 -5.83 -3.15 -27.00
N TYR A 180 -5.26 -4.21 -26.43
CA TYR A 180 -5.08 -4.33 -24.98
C TYR A 180 -4.07 -3.31 -24.43
N MET A 181 -2.99 -3.04 -25.17
CA MET A 181 -1.99 -2.01 -24.82
C MET A 181 -2.54 -0.60 -25.00
N LYS A 182 -3.38 -0.37 -26.02
CA LYS A 182 -4.08 0.91 -26.17
C LYS A 182 -4.96 1.20 -24.96
N LEU A 183 -5.73 0.21 -24.49
CA LEU A 183 -6.57 0.37 -23.31
C LEU A 183 -5.74 0.74 -22.07
N SER A 184 -4.64 0.02 -21.82
CA SER A 184 -3.72 0.32 -20.72
C SER A 184 -3.12 1.72 -20.85
N TYR A 185 -2.61 2.09 -22.04
CA TYR A 185 -2.07 3.41 -22.31
C TYR A 185 -3.08 4.53 -22.01
N PHE A 186 -4.31 4.42 -22.54
CA PHE A 186 -5.33 5.44 -22.32
C PHE A 186 -5.74 5.55 -20.85
N ALA A 187 -5.79 4.43 -20.12
CA ALA A 187 -6.05 4.44 -18.68
C ALA A 187 -4.96 5.22 -17.92
N VAL A 188 -3.69 4.98 -18.23
CA VAL A 188 -2.54 5.69 -17.63
C VAL A 188 -2.53 7.16 -18.01
N HIS A 189 -2.72 7.47 -19.29
CA HIS A 189 -2.75 8.85 -19.79
C HIS A 189 -3.87 9.67 -19.14
N ASN A 190 -5.09 9.11 -19.07
CA ASN A 190 -6.22 9.78 -18.43
C ASN A 190 -5.99 9.97 -16.92
N PHE A 191 -5.42 8.97 -16.24
CA PHE A 191 -5.07 9.08 -14.83
C PHE A 191 -4.05 10.19 -14.58
N VAL A 192 -2.96 10.27 -15.35
CA VAL A 192 -1.94 11.32 -15.19
C VAL A 192 -2.54 12.70 -15.43
N ASN A 193 -3.40 12.86 -16.43
CA ASN A 193 -4.09 14.13 -16.67
C ASN A 193 -5.07 14.50 -15.55
N GLU A 194 -5.80 13.53 -14.98
CA GLU A 194 -6.64 13.72 -13.79
C GLU A 194 -5.79 14.26 -12.62
N VAL A 195 -4.68 13.59 -12.32
CA VAL A 195 -3.78 13.99 -11.22
C VAL A 195 -3.13 15.36 -11.48
N ALA A 196 -2.66 15.61 -12.70
CA ALA A 196 -2.06 16.89 -13.07
C ALA A 196 -3.06 18.05 -12.93
N TYR A 197 -4.32 17.82 -13.32
CA TYR A 197 -5.40 18.80 -13.15
C TYR A 197 -5.69 19.08 -11.67
N ASP A 198 -5.80 18.03 -10.85
CA ASP A 198 -6.03 18.18 -9.40
C ASP A 198 -4.88 18.94 -8.73
N VAL A 199 -3.62 18.64 -9.07
CA VAL A 199 -2.45 19.37 -8.57
C VAL A 199 -2.48 20.83 -9.02
N CYS A 200 -2.80 21.10 -10.28
CA CYS A 200 -2.93 22.47 -10.78
C CYS A 200 -4.02 23.25 -10.04
N LYS A 201 -5.16 22.60 -9.76
CA LYS A 201 -6.28 23.21 -9.06
C LYS A 201 -5.97 23.49 -7.59
N GLU A 202 -5.31 22.56 -6.90
CA GLU A 202 -5.05 22.66 -5.47
C GLU A 202 -3.80 23.48 -5.12
N GLN A 203 -2.76 23.41 -5.96
CA GLN A 203 -1.45 24.00 -5.69
C GLN A 203 -1.09 25.14 -6.66
N GLY A 204 -1.87 25.37 -7.72
CA GLY A 204 -1.56 26.37 -8.74
C GLY A 204 -0.36 26.01 -9.63
N ILE A 205 0.11 24.76 -9.57
CA ILE A 205 1.27 24.28 -10.33
C ILE A 205 0.78 23.62 -11.61
N LEU A 206 1.11 24.21 -12.76
CA LEU A 206 0.89 23.56 -14.04
C LEU A 206 1.93 22.47 -14.24
N VAL A 207 1.49 21.21 -14.17
CA VAL A 207 2.32 20.06 -14.54
C VAL A 207 2.11 19.82 -16.04
N SER A 208 2.87 20.53 -16.87
CA SER A 208 2.96 20.29 -18.32
C SER A 208 4.32 19.67 -18.66
N ARG A 209 4.32 18.69 -19.58
CA ARG A 209 5.54 18.10 -20.13
C ARG A 209 6.39 19.13 -20.89
#